data_AF-A0A2V2CSB4-F1
#
_entry.id   AF-A0A2V2CSB4-F1
#
_cell.length_a   1.000
_cell.length_b   1.000
_cell.length_c   1.000
_cell.angle_alpha   90.00
_cell.angle_beta   90.00
_cell.angle_gamma   90.00
#
_symmetry.space_group_name_H-M   'P 1'
#
loop_
_entity.id
_entity.type
_entity.pdbx_description
1 polymer ?
#
loop_
_entity_poly.entity_id
_entity_poly.type
_entity_poly.pdbx_seq_one_letter_code
_entity_poly.pdbx_strand_id
1 'polypeptide(L)'
;MCVGALLLLADCETDKQAGMLRVLALLGLLSGLAYPLLLTAANHPVSRPRLLCLLSFLPILMFAFWLITSYKMNDINSVVWSYAIEIVAVIAAMLAFFRLAGFAFGAPNAWRSMFAAMFGTFLCVMTLADERYMGMQLMLLSSALMLVLWNWIMVKNLRQKEQQAEVQPEDGFERL
;
A
#
# COMPACT_ATOMS: atom_id res chain seq x y z
N MET A 1 -5.20 9.04 2.47
CA MET A 1 -5.63 8.59 1.12
C MET A 1 -6.97 9.19 0.75
N CYS A 2 -8.03 9.05 1.57
CA CYS A 2 -9.35 9.59 1.23
C CYS A 2 -9.35 11.11 0.97
N VAL A 3 -8.63 11.88 1.79
CA VAL A 3 -8.48 13.34 1.57
C VAL A 3 -7.81 13.63 0.22
N GLY A 4 -6.74 12.91 -0.12
CA GLY A 4 -6.04 13.07 -1.40
C GLY A 4 -6.92 12.71 -2.59
N ALA A 5 -7.74 11.67 -2.45
CA ALA A 5 -8.70 11.28 -3.48
C ALA A 5 -9.86 12.27 -3.63
N LEU A 6 -10.35 12.88 -2.55
CA LEU A 6 -11.36 13.95 -2.61
C LEU A 6 -10.81 15.21 -3.27
N LEU A 7 -9.58 15.60 -2.94
CA LEU A 7 -8.89 16.71 -3.61
C LEU A 7 -8.71 16.42 -5.10
N LEU A 8 -8.31 15.19 -5.44
CA LEU A 8 -8.18 14.76 -6.82
C LEU A 8 -9.52 14.84 -7.56
N LEU A 9 -10.64 14.43 -6.94
CA LEU A 9 -11.98 14.59 -7.53
C LEU A 9 -12.37 16.05 -7.77
N ALA A 10 -11.97 16.96 -6.87
CA ALA A 10 -12.24 18.39 -7.02
C ALA A 10 -11.43 18.99 -8.18
N ASP A 11 -10.15 18.64 -8.32
CA ASP A 11 -9.29 19.14 -9.39
C ASP A 11 -9.67 18.55 -10.77
N CYS A 12 -10.25 17.34 -10.81
CA CYS A 12 -10.65 16.64 -12.04
C CYS A 12 -11.61 17.41 -12.95
N GLU A 13 -12.40 18.35 -12.43
CA GLU A 13 -13.42 19.05 -13.24
C GLU A 13 -12.81 19.93 -14.34
N THR A 14 -11.55 20.30 -14.18
CA THR A 14 -10.85 21.24 -15.05
C THR A 14 -10.05 20.58 -16.17
N ASP A 15 -9.96 19.24 -16.20
CA ASP A 15 -8.96 18.53 -16.99
C ASP A 15 -9.50 17.71 -18.17
N LYS A 16 -8.74 17.64 -19.27
CA LYS A 16 -9.15 16.95 -20.51
C LYS A 16 -9.31 15.43 -20.34
N GLN A 17 -8.68 14.84 -19.31
CA GLN A 17 -8.74 13.40 -19.01
C GLN A 17 -9.50 13.10 -17.70
N ALA A 18 -10.48 13.94 -17.34
CA ALA A 18 -11.29 13.83 -16.12
C ALA A 18 -11.84 12.42 -15.84
N GLY A 19 -12.23 11.67 -16.88
CA GLY A 19 -12.77 10.32 -16.73
C GLY A 19 -11.80 9.35 -16.05
N MET A 20 -10.53 9.36 -16.43
CA MET A 20 -9.54 8.46 -15.84
C MET A 20 -9.15 8.87 -14.42
N LEU A 21 -8.96 10.18 -14.18
CA LEU A 21 -8.65 10.69 -12.86
C LEU A 21 -9.78 10.43 -11.85
N ARG A 22 -11.05 10.50 -12.28
CA ARG A 22 -12.21 10.10 -11.45
C ARG A 22 -12.16 8.64 -11.05
N VAL A 23 -11.85 7.72 -11.98
CA VAL A 23 -11.71 6.29 -11.65
C VAL A 23 -10.56 6.07 -10.67
N LEU A 24 -9.43 6.76 -10.87
CA LEU A 24 -8.29 6.70 -9.95
C LEU A 24 -8.67 7.20 -8.55
N ALA A 25 -9.42 8.29 -8.45
CA ALA A 25 -9.87 8.83 -7.17
C ALA A 25 -10.87 7.90 -6.47
N LEU A 26 -11.80 7.29 -7.20
CA LEU A 26 -12.72 6.31 -6.63
C LEU A 26 -11.96 5.08 -6.09
N LEU A 27 -10.97 4.58 -6.84
CA LEU A 27 -10.07 3.52 -6.39
C LEU A 27 -9.23 3.96 -5.18
N GLY A 28 -8.81 5.22 -5.14
CA GLY A 28 -8.11 5.85 -4.01
C GLY A 28 -8.96 5.95 -2.74
N LEU A 29 -10.25 6.26 -2.88
CA LEU A 29 -11.22 6.26 -1.78
C LEU A 29 -11.46 4.83 -1.27
N LEU A 30 -11.70 3.89 -2.17
CA LEU A 30 -11.95 2.49 -1.81
C LEU A 30 -10.74 1.87 -1.11
N SER A 31 -9.52 2.08 -1.62
CA SER A 31 -8.28 1.62 -0.99
C SER A 31 -7.99 2.33 0.34
N GLY A 32 -8.32 3.63 0.44
CA GLY A 32 -8.22 4.40 1.67
C GLY A 32 -9.14 3.88 2.79
N LEU A 33 -10.36 3.46 2.46
CA LEU A 33 -11.31 2.84 3.38
C LEU A 33 -10.97 1.37 3.66
N ALA A 34 -10.38 0.67 2.69
CA ALA A 34 -9.97 -0.72 2.81
C ALA A 34 -8.91 -0.92 3.90
N TYR A 35 -7.98 0.01 4.06
CA TYR A 35 -6.90 -0.09 5.03
C TYR A 35 -7.34 -0.18 6.51
N PRO A 36 -8.17 0.74 7.06
CA PRO A 36 -8.66 0.63 8.44
C PRO A 36 -9.55 -0.60 8.64
N LEU A 37 -10.29 -1.00 7.61
CA LEU A 37 -11.09 -2.23 7.62
C LEU A 37 -10.19 -3.49 7.68
N LEU A 38 -9.04 -3.49 6.99
CA LEU A 38 -8.05 -4.58 7.07
C LEU A 38 -7.48 -4.69 8.50
N LEU A 39 -7.12 -3.56 9.10
CA LEU A 39 -6.54 -3.55 10.46
C LEU A 39 -7.54 -4.00 11.53
N THR A 40 -8.80 -3.58 11.41
CA THR A 40 -9.88 -4.03 12.32
C THR A 40 -10.20 -5.50 12.12
N ALA A 41 -10.32 -5.96 10.87
CA ALA A 41 -10.56 -7.37 10.57
C ALA A 41 -9.39 -8.28 11.00
N ALA A 42 -8.15 -7.80 10.94
CA ALA A 42 -6.99 -8.55 11.42
C ALA A 42 -6.97 -8.73 12.95
N ASN A 43 -7.56 -7.79 13.71
CA ASN A 43 -7.64 -7.88 15.17
C ASN A 43 -8.77 -8.83 15.67
N HIS A 44 -9.75 -9.17 14.82
CA HIS A 44 -10.84 -10.06 15.20
C HIS A 44 -10.61 -11.50 14.70
N PRO A 45 -10.63 -12.52 15.58
CA PRO A 45 -10.32 -13.91 15.24
C PRO A 45 -11.38 -14.61 14.36
N VAL A 46 -12.52 -13.96 14.11
CA VAL A 46 -13.67 -14.53 13.38
C VAL A 46 -13.79 -14.04 11.93
N SER A 47 -12.77 -13.37 11.42
CA SER A 47 -12.85 -12.66 10.15
C SER A 47 -13.01 -13.57 8.92
N ARG A 48 -13.92 -13.18 8.02
CA ARG A 48 -14.19 -13.88 6.76
C ARG A 48 -12.95 -13.80 5.85
N PRO A 49 -12.26 -14.91 5.55
CA PRO A 49 -11.00 -14.88 4.80
C PRO A 49 -11.15 -14.27 3.40
N ARG A 50 -12.32 -14.43 2.78
CA ARG A 50 -12.64 -13.84 1.47
C ARG A 50 -12.60 -12.31 1.48
N LEU A 51 -13.08 -11.67 2.55
CA LEU A 51 -13.07 -10.22 2.65
C LEU A 51 -11.64 -9.70 2.80
N LEU A 52 -10.80 -10.34 3.61
CA LEU A 52 -9.40 -9.95 3.77
C LEU A 52 -8.63 -10.02 2.45
N CYS A 53 -8.85 -11.08 1.66
CA CYS A 53 -8.22 -11.22 0.35
C CYS A 53 -8.67 -10.12 -0.63
N LEU A 54 -9.98 -9.85 -0.72
CA LEU A 54 -10.52 -8.79 -1.58
C LEU A 54 -10.00 -7.40 -1.18
N LEU A 55 -9.96 -7.15 0.13
CA LEU A 55 -9.55 -5.86 0.70
C LEU A 55 -8.05 -5.61 0.53
N SER A 56 -7.24 -6.67 0.54
CA SER A 56 -5.79 -6.62 0.23
C SER A 56 -5.52 -6.42 -1.27
N PHE A 57 -6.43 -6.82 -2.15
CA PHE A 57 -6.29 -6.69 -3.60
C PHE A 57 -6.61 -5.28 -4.12
N LEU A 58 -7.51 -4.56 -3.45
CA LEU A 58 -7.90 -3.18 -3.77
C LEU A 58 -6.75 -2.19 -3.96
N PRO A 59 -5.76 -2.07 -3.05
CA PRO A 59 -4.63 -1.17 -3.27
C PRO A 59 -3.77 -1.57 -4.48
N ILE A 60 -3.65 -2.86 -4.79
CA ILE A 60 -2.88 -3.34 -5.96
C ILE A 60 -3.54 -2.85 -7.25
N LEU A 61 -4.87 -2.98 -7.36
CA LEU A 61 -5.63 -2.47 -8.51
C LEU A 61 -5.50 -0.95 -8.65
N MET A 62 -5.52 -0.21 -7.54
CA MET A 62 -5.34 1.24 -7.58
C MET A 62 -3.98 1.61 -8.18
N PHE A 63 -2.87 1.00 -7.73
CA PHE A 63 -1.56 1.29 -8.31
C PHE A 63 -1.42 0.82 -9.76
N ALA A 64 -2.11 -0.26 -10.15
CA ALA A 64 -2.11 -0.73 -11.54
C ALA A 64 -2.85 0.27 -12.45
N PHE A 65 -3.98 0.78 -11.99
CA PHE A 65 -4.70 1.82 -12.69
C PHE A 65 -3.90 3.14 -12.73
N TRP A 66 -3.22 3.50 -11.64
CA TRP A 66 -2.34 4.66 -11.58
C TRP A 66 -1.27 4.60 -12.68
N LEU A 67 -0.63 3.44 -12.87
CA LEU A 67 0.40 3.24 -13.90
C LEU A 67 -0.14 3.54 -15.31
N ILE A 68 -1.37 3.07 -15.61
CA ILE A 68 -2.05 3.32 -16.89
C ILE A 68 -2.35 4.82 -17.05
N THR A 69 -2.81 5.48 -15.99
CA THR A 69 -3.08 6.92 -16.02
C THR A 69 -1.80 7.74 -16.21
N SER A 70 -0.70 7.41 -15.53
CA SER A 70 0.59 8.09 -15.71
C SER A 70 1.15 7.90 -17.12
N TYR A 71 0.96 6.72 -17.72
CA TYR A 71 1.33 6.48 -19.12
C TYR A 71 0.56 7.39 -20.07
N LYS A 72 -0.79 7.42 -19.95
CA LYS A 72 -1.63 8.18 -20.87
C LYS A 72 -1.49 9.70 -20.72
N MET A 73 -1.17 10.18 -19.52
CA MET A 73 -0.89 11.60 -19.27
C MET A 73 0.42 12.04 -19.93
N ASN A 74 1.41 11.14 -20.06
CA ASN A 74 2.75 11.45 -20.54
C ASN A 74 3.04 10.98 -21.99
N ASP A 75 2.06 10.48 -22.73
CA ASP A 75 2.23 9.92 -24.09
C ASP A 75 2.81 10.92 -25.12
N ILE A 76 2.68 12.22 -24.85
CA ILE A 76 3.17 13.30 -25.73
C ILE A 76 4.49 13.90 -25.21
N ASN A 77 4.86 13.63 -23.95
CA ASN A 77 6.03 14.22 -23.31
C ASN A 77 7.31 13.49 -23.76
N SER A 78 8.26 14.22 -24.35
CA SER A 78 9.54 13.67 -24.81
C SER A 78 10.59 13.52 -23.71
N VAL A 79 10.38 14.14 -22.53
CA VAL A 79 11.33 14.12 -21.41
C VAL A 79 11.01 12.95 -20.49
N VAL A 80 11.70 11.82 -20.69
CA VAL A 80 11.49 10.59 -19.91
C VAL A 80 11.76 10.80 -18.40
N TRP A 81 12.73 11.66 -18.07
CA TRP A 81 13.15 11.89 -16.68
C TRP A 81 12.10 12.54 -15.79
N SER A 82 11.12 13.26 -16.37
CA SER A 82 10.09 13.92 -15.57
C SER A 82 9.08 12.94 -14.95
N TYR A 83 8.96 11.72 -15.49
CA TYR A 83 7.97 10.75 -15.03
C TYR A 83 8.55 9.34 -14.77
N ALA A 84 9.80 9.08 -15.16
CA ALA A 84 10.46 7.81 -14.90
C ALA A 84 10.49 7.45 -13.41
N ILE A 85 10.79 8.44 -12.56
CA ILE A 85 10.89 8.24 -11.11
C ILE A 85 9.51 7.91 -10.50
N GLU A 86 8.43 8.51 -11.03
CA GLU A 86 7.05 8.19 -10.66
C GLU A 86 6.70 6.74 -11.00
N ILE A 87 6.95 6.33 -12.24
CA ILE A 87 6.66 4.97 -12.70
C ILE A 87 7.37 3.95 -11.82
N VAL A 88 8.65 4.17 -11.52
CA VAL A 88 9.43 3.29 -10.65
C VAL A 88 8.85 3.23 -9.23
N ALA A 89 8.43 4.36 -8.68
CA ALA A 89 7.81 4.39 -7.35
C ALA A 89 6.44 3.69 -7.31
N VAL A 90 5.60 3.89 -8.33
CA VAL A 90 4.30 3.22 -8.45
C VAL A 90 4.47 1.70 -8.57
N ILE A 91 5.45 1.24 -9.36
CA ILE A 91 5.77 -0.18 -9.49
C ILE A 91 6.29 -0.74 -8.16
N ALA A 92 7.21 -0.04 -7.50
CA ALA A 92 7.75 -0.48 -6.21
C ALA A 92 6.69 -0.54 -5.12
N ALA A 93 5.81 0.47 -5.04
CA ALA A 93 4.66 0.48 -4.14
C ALA A 93 3.70 -0.67 -4.45
N MET A 94 3.39 -0.92 -5.72
CA MET A 94 2.56 -2.05 -6.15
C MET A 94 3.17 -3.38 -5.70
N LEU A 95 4.47 -3.59 -5.88
CA LEU A 95 5.16 -4.80 -5.43
C LEU A 95 5.16 -4.94 -3.90
N ALA A 96 5.28 -3.83 -3.18
CA ALA A 96 5.18 -3.81 -1.72
C ALA A 96 3.78 -4.26 -1.26
N PHE A 97 2.72 -3.68 -1.82
CA PHE A 97 1.34 -4.07 -1.51
C PHE A 97 1.03 -5.51 -1.95
N PHE A 98 1.59 -5.97 -3.07
CA PHE A 98 1.47 -7.36 -3.50
C PHE A 98 2.09 -8.33 -2.49
N ARG A 99 3.29 -8.01 -1.97
CA ARG A 99 3.91 -8.83 -0.91
C ARG A 99 3.15 -8.77 0.42
N LEU A 100 2.53 -7.64 0.73
CA LEU A 100 1.65 -7.50 1.90
C LEU A 100 0.37 -8.34 1.76
N ALA A 101 -0.22 -8.40 0.56
CA ALA A 101 -1.39 -9.25 0.30
C ALA A 101 -1.08 -10.74 0.53
N GLY A 102 0.18 -11.17 0.35
CA GLY A 102 0.63 -12.54 0.65
C GLY A 102 0.36 -13.01 2.08
N PHE A 103 0.25 -12.09 3.06
CA PHE A 103 -0.15 -12.44 4.42
C PHE A 103 -1.61 -12.89 4.53
N ALA A 104 -2.51 -12.34 3.71
CA ALA A 104 -3.92 -12.75 3.67
C ALA A 104 -4.10 -14.13 2.99
N PHE A 105 -3.21 -14.49 2.07
CA PHE A 105 -3.24 -15.76 1.34
C PHE A 105 -2.47 -16.91 2.02
N GLY A 106 -1.92 -16.70 3.21
CA GLY A 106 -1.29 -17.76 3.99
C GLY A 106 0.15 -18.13 3.59
N ALA A 107 0.84 -17.31 2.80
CA ALA A 107 2.25 -17.48 2.45
C ALA A 107 3.14 -16.34 3.00
N PRO A 108 3.29 -16.23 4.34
CA PRO A 108 3.97 -15.09 4.97
C PRO A 108 5.50 -15.18 4.83
N ASN A 109 6.09 -14.25 4.09
CA ASN A 109 7.54 -14.04 4.05
C ASN A 109 7.90 -12.69 4.68
N ALA A 110 7.96 -12.63 6.02
CA ALA A 110 8.14 -11.38 6.76
C ALA A 110 9.34 -10.54 6.29
N TRP A 111 10.52 -11.15 6.19
CA TRP A 111 11.74 -10.44 5.81
C TRP A 111 11.66 -9.77 4.42
N ARG A 112 11.20 -10.52 3.41
CA ARG A 112 11.06 -10.01 2.03
C ARG A 112 9.99 -8.94 1.93
N SER A 113 8.92 -9.05 2.72
CA SER A 113 7.85 -8.05 2.77
C SER A 113 8.29 -6.78 3.48
N MET A 114 9.08 -6.86 4.57
CA MET A 114 9.68 -5.69 5.24
C MET A 114 10.59 -4.92 4.29
N PHE A 115 11.51 -5.61 3.61
CA PHE A 115 12.42 -4.96 2.66
C PHE A 115 11.66 -4.27 1.53
N ALA A 116 10.66 -4.96 0.95
CA ALA A 116 9.84 -4.39 -0.11
C ALA A 116 9.01 -3.18 0.37
N ALA A 117 8.47 -3.23 1.59
CA ALA A 117 7.74 -2.12 2.18
C ALA A 117 8.63 -0.89 2.40
N MET A 118 9.83 -1.07 2.96
CA MET A 118 10.78 0.04 3.16
C MET A 118 11.27 0.63 1.84
N PHE A 119 11.56 -0.23 0.84
CA PHE A 119 11.94 0.22 -0.50
C PHE A 119 10.81 0.99 -1.18
N GLY A 120 9.57 0.51 -1.06
CA GLY A 120 8.38 1.21 -1.55
C GLY A 120 8.17 2.56 -0.87
N THR A 121 8.29 2.62 0.47
CA THR A 121 8.22 3.87 1.23
C THR A 121 9.28 4.87 0.77
N PHE A 122 10.53 4.43 0.62
CA PHE A 122 11.63 5.30 0.19
C PHE A 122 11.35 5.95 -1.17
N LEU A 123 10.90 5.16 -2.15
CA LEU A 123 10.55 5.68 -3.47
C LEU A 123 9.30 6.56 -3.44
N CYS A 124 8.32 6.25 -2.59
CA CYS A 124 7.18 7.14 -2.41
C CYS A 124 7.61 8.50 -1.81
N VAL A 125 8.54 8.53 -0.86
CA VAL A 125 9.06 9.80 -0.31
C VAL A 125 9.86 10.57 -1.36
N MET A 126 10.71 9.88 -2.13
CA MET A 126 11.49 10.50 -3.23
C MET A 126 10.59 11.18 -4.25
N THR A 127 9.49 10.54 -4.65
CA THR A 127 8.55 11.09 -5.63
C THR A 127 7.69 12.23 -5.12
N LEU A 128 7.76 12.55 -3.82
CA LEU A 128 7.09 13.71 -3.23
C LEU A 128 7.84 15.02 -3.54
N ALA A 129 9.13 14.94 -3.87
CA ALA A 129 9.94 16.09 -4.28
C ALA A 129 9.65 16.55 -5.72
N ASP A 130 8.87 15.76 -6.47
CA ASP A 130 8.50 16.03 -7.85
C ASP A 130 7.19 16.85 -7.91
N GLU A 131 7.11 17.82 -8.82
CA GLU A 131 5.95 18.71 -8.92
C GLU A 131 4.78 18.00 -9.61
N ARG A 132 3.63 17.89 -8.93
CA ARG A 132 2.43 17.23 -9.45
C ARG A 132 1.15 17.77 -8.83
N TYR A 133 0.02 17.28 -9.32
CA TYR A 133 -1.29 17.54 -8.73
C TYR A 133 -1.29 17.18 -7.24
N MET A 134 -1.72 18.14 -6.42
CA MET A 134 -1.70 18.05 -4.96
C MET A 134 -2.41 16.78 -4.44
N GLY A 135 -3.53 16.39 -5.07
CA GLY A 135 -4.27 15.17 -4.73
C GLY A 135 -3.44 13.88 -4.88
N MET A 136 -2.67 13.77 -5.96
CA MET A 136 -1.81 12.61 -6.22
C MET A 136 -0.64 12.55 -5.23
N GLN A 137 0.02 13.68 -4.97
CA GLN A 137 1.09 13.75 -3.96
C GLN A 137 0.57 13.31 -2.58
N LEU A 138 -0.63 13.74 -2.20
CA LEU A 138 -1.21 13.39 -0.90
C LEU A 138 -1.63 11.91 -0.82
N MET A 139 -2.11 11.33 -1.92
CA MET A 139 -2.37 9.88 -2.01
C MET A 139 -1.09 9.07 -1.85
N LEU A 140 0.02 9.56 -2.43
CA LEU A 140 1.31 8.90 -2.44
C LEU A 140 2.05 9.04 -1.09
N LEU A 141 1.96 10.19 -0.43
CA LEU A 141 2.35 10.37 0.96
C LEU A 141 1.58 9.40 1.87
N SER A 142 0.26 9.29 1.64
CA SER A 142 -0.57 8.40 2.45
C SER A 142 -0.20 6.92 2.29
N SER A 143 0.12 6.47 1.07
CA SER A 143 0.56 5.09 0.84
C SER A 143 1.93 4.82 1.47
N ALA A 144 2.84 5.79 1.45
CA ALA A 144 4.11 5.70 2.17
C ALA A 144 3.88 5.47 3.67
N LEU A 145 2.98 6.23 4.29
CA LEU A 145 2.60 6.06 5.70
C LEU A 145 1.97 4.68 5.96
N MET A 146 1.11 4.19 5.08
CA MET A 146 0.51 2.85 5.21
C MET A 146 1.56 1.73 5.16
N LEU A 147 2.57 1.85 4.30
CA LEU A 147 3.68 0.89 4.21
C LEU A 147 4.55 0.92 5.48
N VAL A 148 4.81 2.11 6.04
CA VAL A 148 5.54 2.27 7.32
C VAL A 148 4.77 1.62 8.47
N LEU A 149 3.46 1.88 8.56
CA LEU A 149 2.60 1.27 9.57
C LEU A 149 2.58 -0.26 9.47
N TRP A 150 2.53 -0.81 8.26
CA TRP A 150 2.63 -2.25 8.04
C TRP A 150 3.97 -2.82 8.52
N ASN A 151 5.07 -2.14 8.19
CA ASN A 151 6.39 -2.55 8.65
C ASN A 151 6.46 -2.56 10.18
N TRP A 152 5.93 -1.53 10.83
CA TRP A 152 5.87 -1.42 12.29
C TRP A 152 5.05 -2.56 12.95
N ILE A 153 3.89 -2.89 12.39
CA ILE A 153 3.06 -4.02 12.87
C ILE A 153 3.84 -5.33 12.74
N MET A 154 4.56 -5.52 11.63
CA MET A 154 5.31 -6.75 11.39
C MET A 154 6.49 -6.90 12.37
N VAL A 155 7.20 -5.81 12.68
CA VAL A 155 8.25 -5.80 13.71
C VAL A 155 7.69 -6.16 15.08
N LYS A 156 6.54 -5.58 15.47
CA LYS A 156 5.89 -5.91 16.74
C LYS A 156 5.47 -7.39 16.82
N ASN A 157 4.91 -7.92 15.74
CA ASN A 157 4.50 -9.33 15.66
C ASN A 157 5.69 -10.28 15.74
N LEU A 158 6.84 -9.91 15.16
CA LEU A 158 8.06 -10.72 15.25
C LEU A 158 8.62 -10.73 16.68
N ARG A 159 8.68 -9.57 17.33
CA ARG A 159 9.13 -9.42 18.72
C ARG A 159 8.25 -10.19 19.70
N GLN A 160 6.94 -10.19 19.50
CA GLN A 160 6.02 -10.95 20.37
C GLN A 160 6.24 -12.47 20.24
N LYS A 161 6.53 -12.97 19.03
CA LYS A 161 6.89 -14.38 18.84
C LYS A 161 8.19 -14.76 19.55
N GLU A 162 9.19 -13.88 19.49
CA GLU A 162 10.47 -14.06 20.19
C GLU A 162 10.28 -14.12 21.71
N GLN A 163 9.48 -13.20 22.26
CA GLN A 163 9.12 -13.21 23.70
C GLN A 163 8.34 -14.47 24.11
N GLN A 164 7.44 -14.98 23.26
CA GLN A 164 6.73 -16.25 23.55
C GLN A 164 7.65 -17.48 23.48
N ALA A 165 8.71 -17.44 22.65
CA ALA A 165 9.71 -18.50 22.59
C ALA A 165 10.64 -18.48 23.80
N GLU A 166 10.99 -17.30 24.31
CA GLU A 166 11.84 -17.13 25.50
C GLU A 166 11.10 -17.52 26.81
N VAL A 167 9.77 -17.35 26.84
CA VAL A 167 8.90 -17.67 27.99
C VAL A 167 8.44 -19.14 28.01
N GLN A 168 8.85 -19.99 27.05
CA GLN A 168 8.71 -21.45 27.18
C GLN A 168 9.98 -22.03 27.83
N PRO A 169 10.10 -22.09 29.18
CA PRO A 169 11.07 -22.96 29.80
C PRO A 169 10.65 -24.42 29.58
N GLU A 170 11.59 -25.33 29.78
CA GLU A 170 11.45 -26.79 29.68
C GLU A 170 10.30 -27.41 30.53
N ASP A 171 9.03 -27.22 30.17
CA ASP A 171 7.91 -27.95 30.79
C ASP A 171 7.72 -29.36 30.17
N GLY A 172 8.80 -29.90 29.59
CA GLY A 172 8.82 -31.17 28.85
C GLY A 172 9.11 -32.42 29.67
N PHE A 173 9.45 -32.31 30.96
CA PHE A 173 9.90 -33.47 31.75
C PHE A 173 9.20 -33.73 33.08
N GLU A 174 8.23 -32.92 33.53
CA GLU A 174 7.54 -33.15 34.82
C GLU A 174 6.26 -34.02 34.74
N ARG A 175 6.06 -34.76 33.65
CA ARG A 175 4.95 -35.73 33.52
C ARG A 175 5.44 -37.10 33.06
N LEU A 176 6.32 -37.72 33.85
CA LEU A 176 6.54 -39.17 33.86
C LEU A 176 6.70 -39.65 35.31
#